data_AF-A7NLE7-F1
#
_entry.id   AF-A7NLE7-F1
#
_cell.length_a   1.000
_cell.length_b   1.000
_cell.length_c   1.000
_cell.angle_alpha   90.00
_cell.angle_beta   90.00
_cell.angle_gamma   90.00
#
_symmetry.space_group_name_H-M   'P 1'
#
loop_
_entity.id
_entity.type
_entity.pdbx_description
1 polymer ?
#
loop_
_entity_poly.entity_id
_entity_poly.type
_entity_poly.pdbx_seq_one_letter_code
_entity_poly.pdbx_strand_id
1 'polypeptide(L)' 'MTVNDDDLCRELALCQERLLHIEHEIELLGWLPTSYGWSLADRLSREYARLEWLCRLLSRQRSDARASRE' A
#
# COMPACT_ATOMS: atom_id res chain seq x y z
N MET A 1 -10.16 -12.67 -14.57
CA MET A 1 -10.85 -11.81 -13.59
C MET A 1 -10.27 -10.42 -13.71
N THR A 2 -11.01 -9.49 -14.34
CA THR A 2 -10.66 -8.06 -14.36
C THR A 2 -10.89 -7.52 -12.95
N VAL A 3 -9.82 -7.13 -12.28
CA VAL A 3 -9.93 -6.41 -10.99
C VAL A 3 -10.65 -5.10 -11.29
N ASN A 4 -11.79 -4.86 -10.63
CA ASN A 4 -12.58 -3.65 -10.83
C ASN A 4 -11.84 -2.43 -10.24
N ASP A 5 -11.98 -1.25 -10.86
CA ASP A 5 -11.34 -0.01 -10.40
C ASP A 5 -11.73 0.32 -8.95
N ASP A 6 -12.96 0.00 -8.56
CA ASP A 6 -13.46 0.18 -7.19
C ASP A 6 -12.72 -0.72 -6.18
N ASP A 7 -12.43 -1.98 -6.56
CA ASP A 7 -11.69 -2.92 -5.71
C ASP A 7 -10.24 -2.45 -5.51
N LEU A 8 -9.65 -1.87 -6.55
CA LEU A 8 -8.31 -1.29 -6.50
C LEU A 8 -8.24 -0.04 -5.63
N CYS A 9 -9.22 0.86 -5.76
CA CYS A 9 -9.30 2.05 -4.92
C CYS A 9 -9.52 1.66 -3.46
N ARG A 10 -10.34 0.63 -3.20
CA ARG A 10 -10.55 0.10 -1.86
C ARG A 10 -9.27 -0.49 -1.26
N GLU A 11 -8.55 -1.32 -2.01
CA GLU A 11 -7.30 -1.89 -1.51
C GLU A 11 -6.23 -0.83 -1.29
N LEU A 12 -6.20 0.24 -2.10
CA LEU A 12 -5.31 1.37 -1.89
C LEU A 12 -5.61 2.10 -0.58
N ALA A 13 -6.89 2.36 -0.29
CA ALA A 13 -7.31 2.96 0.99
C ALA A 13 -6.94 2.07 2.19
N LEU A 14 -7.16 0.76 2.09
CA LEU A 14 -6.77 -0.20 3.13
C LEU A 14 -5.25 -0.24 3.32
N CYS A 15 -4.48 -0.16 2.23
CA CYS A 15 -3.02 -0.12 2.29
C CYS A 15 -2.53 1.15 3.02
N GLN A 16 -3.16 2.30 2.78
CA GLN A 16 -2.84 3.55 3.46
C GLN A 16 -3.19 3.49 4.95
N GLU A 17 -4.34 2.91 5.31
CA GLU A 17 -4.74 2.72 6.71
C GLU A 17 -3.75 1.82 7.46
N ARG A 18 -3.30 0.71 6.83
CA ARG A 18 -2.28 -0.18 7.41
C ARG A 18 -0.95 0.54 7.62
N LEU A 19 -0.52 1.38 6.68
CA LEU A 19 0.70 2.18 6.82
C LEU A 19 0.61 3.15 8.00
N LEU A 20 -0.49 3.90 8.11
CA LEU A 20 -0.73 4.82 9.24
C LEU A 20 -0.70 4.09 10.59
N HIS A 21 -1.30 2.89 10.64
CA HIS A 21 -1.28 2.09 11.86
C HIS A 21 0.15 1.65 12.23
N ILE A 22 0.96 1.24 11.25
CA ILE A 22 2.37 0.88 11.49
C ILE A 22 3.19 2.09 11.94
N GLU A 23 2.98 3.26 11.33
CA GLU A 23 3.62 4.52 11.75
C GLU A 23 3.26 4.87 13.19
N HIS A 24 1.99 4.73 13.56
CA HIS A 24 1.55 4.93 14.94
C HIS A 24 2.16 3.90 15.91
N GLU A 25 2.24 2.63 15.51
CA GLU A 25 2.93 1.60 16.31
C GLU A 25 4.41 1.96 16.52
N ILE A 26 5.09 2.49 15.51
CA ILE A 26 6.49 2.97 15.60
C ILE A 26 6.60 4.14 16.58
N GLU A 27 5.69 5.12 16.50
CA GLU A 27 5.64 6.25 17.44
C GLU A 27 5.46 5.78 18.89
N LEU A 28 4.55 4.82 19.13
CA LEU A 28 4.22 4.31 20.46
C LEU A 28 5.35 3.51 21.12
N LEU A 29 6.12 2.75 20.34
CA LEU A 29 7.24 1.96 20.88
C LEU A 29 8.41 2.83 21.30
N GLY A 30 8.46 4.09 20.82
CA GLY A 30 9.65 4.90 20.88
C GLY A 30 10.84 4.25 20.17
N TRP A 31 11.98 4.91 20.17
CA TRP A 31 13.23 4.43 19.55
C TRP A 31 13.85 3.19 20.24
N LEU A 32 13.06 2.45 21.05
CA LEU A 32 13.55 1.31 21.80
C LEU A 32 13.82 0.14 20.84
N PRO A 33 15.05 -0.43 20.84
CA PRO A 33 15.41 -1.53 19.97
C PRO A 33 14.82 -2.83 20.55
N THR A 34 13.54 -3.03 20.31
CA THR A 34 12.83 -4.27 20.66
C THR A 34 12.91 -5.24 19.48
N SER A 35 12.87 -6.54 19.74
CA SER A 35 12.74 -7.57 18.69
C SER A 35 11.50 -7.35 17.80
N TYR A 36 10.51 -6.63 18.32
CA TYR A 36 9.31 -6.21 17.61
C TYR A 36 9.58 -5.16 16.52
N GLY A 37 10.62 -4.33 16.65
CA GLY A 37 11.00 -3.33 15.65
C GLY A 37 11.34 -3.95 14.29
N TRP A 38 11.97 -5.12 14.27
CA TRP A 38 12.22 -5.85 13.01
C TRP A 38 10.93 -6.32 12.33
N SER A 39 9.95 -6.74 13.12
CA SER A 39 8.64 -7.16 12.58
C SER A 39 7.86 -5.98 12.01
N LEU A 40 7.98 -4.80 12.61
CA LEU A 40 7.40 -3.56 12.08
C LEU A 40 8.09 -3.11 10.80
N ALA A 41 9.42 -3.17 10.74
CA ALA A 41 10.16 -2.84 9.52
C ALA A 41 9.77 -3.77 8.35
N ASP A 42 9.61 -5.07 8.60
CA ASP A 42 9.14 -6.02 7.58
C ASP A 42 7.70 -5.73 7.12
N ARG A 43 6.78 -5.47 8.07
CA ARG A 43 5.40 -5.06 7.76
C ARG A 43 5.37 -3.77 6.93
N LEU A 44 6.13 -2.76 7.33
CA LEU A 44 6.23 -1.47 6.64
C LEU A 44 6.73 -1.66 5.20
N SER A 45 7.81 -2.42 5.03
CA SER A 45 8.38 -2.73 3.71
C SER A 45 7.37 -3.41 2.78
N ARG A 46 6.60 -4.38 3.30
CA ARG A 46 5.56 -5.08 2.54
C ARG A 46 4.41 -4.16 2.13
N GLU A 47 3.95 -3.29 3.02
CA GLU A 47 2.88 -2.35 2.68
C GLU A 47 3.35 -1.29 1.67
N TYR A 48 4.60 -0.80 1.75
CA TYR A 48 5.15 0.08 0.71
C TYR A 48 5.27 -0.61 -0.65
N ALA A 49 5.75 -1.86 -0.68
CA ALA A 49 5.81 -2.64 -1.92
C ALA A 49 4.41 -2.87 -2.52
N ARG A 50 3.40 -3.12 -1.67
CA ARG A 50 2.00 -3.24 -2.08
C ARG A 50 1.48 -1.92 -2.66
N LEU A 51 1.73 -0.79 -1.98
CA LEU A 51 1.32 0.54 -2.44
C LEU A 51 1.93 0.86 -3.81
N GLU A 52 3.23 0.60 -3.98
CA GLU A 52 3.92 0.81 -5.26
C GLU A 52 3.28 -0.04 -6.38
N TRP A 53 3.01 -1.31 -6.10
CA TRP A 53 2.36 -2.21 -7.05
C TRP A 53 0.95 -1.72 -7.45
N LEU A 54 0.13 -1.31 -6.48
CA LEU A 54 -1.22 -0.76 -6.73
C LEU A 54 -1.17 0.51 -7.59
N CYS A 55 -0.25 1.43 -7.30
CA CYS A 55 -0.06 2.65 -8.07
C CYS A 55 0.35 2.36 -9.53
N ARG A 56 1.24 1.39 -9.74
CA ARG A 56 1.62 0.94 -11.09
C ARG A 56 0.43 0.32 -11.83
N LEU A 57 -0.40 -0.47 -11.15
CA LEU A 57 -1.56 -1.12 -11.75
C LEU A 57 -2.63 -0.09 -12.17
N LEU A 58 -2.94 0.87 -11.30
CA LEU A 58 -3.85 1.99 -11.61
C LEU A 58 -3.35 2.82 -12.80
N SER A 59 -2.05 3.08 -12.87
CA SER A 59 -1.45 3.84 -13.97
C SER A 59 -1.55 3.10 -15.32
N ARG A 60 -1.41 1.76 -15.31
CA ARG A 60 -1.60 0.92 -16.50
C ARG A 60 -3.05 0.93 -16.97
N GLN A 61 -4.02 0.68 -16.08
CA GLN A 61 -5.44 0.70 -16.43
C GLN A 61 -5.89 2.06 -16.99
N ARG A 62 -5.42 3.17 -16.41
CA ARG A 62 -5.71 4.51 -16.94
C ARG A 62 -5.14 4.74 -18.34
N SER A 63 -3.96 4.19 -18.63
CA SER A 63 -3.34 4.27 -19.95
C SER A 63 -4.14 3.44 -20.96
N ASP A 64 -4.51 2.21 -20.61
CA ASP A 64 -5.30 1.32 -21.47
C ASP A 64 -6.70 1.89 -21.75
N ALA A 65 -7.33 2.49 -20.74
CA ALA A 65 -8.63 3.16 -20.87
C ALA A 65 -8.58 4.42 -21.75
N ARG A 66 -7.43 5.12 -21.80
CA ARG A 66 -7.23 6.24 -22.74
C ARG A 66 -6.99 5.76 -24.16
N ALA A 67 -6.13 4.75 -24.34
CA ALA A 67 -5.86 4.16 -25.66
C ALA A 67 -7.09 3.52 -26.31
N SER A 68 -8.05 3.03 -25.52
CA SER A 68 -9.31 2.46 -26.02
C SER A 68 -10.37 3.50 -26.41
N ARG A 69 -10.11 4.80 -26.19
CA ARG A 69 -11.03 5.91 -26.52
C ARG A 69 -10.59 6.71 -27.77
N GLU A 70 -9.41 6.41 -28.30
CA GLU A 70 -8.86 6.95 -29.55
C GLU A 70 -9.13 5.99 -30.72
#